data_AF-A0A8S3IXC9-F1
#
_entry.id   AF-A0A8S3IXC9-F1
#
_cell.length_a   1.000
_cell.length_b   1.000
_cell.length_c   1.000
_cell.angle_alpha   90.00
_cell.angle_beta   90.00
_cell.angle_gamma   90.00
#
_symmetry.space_group_name_H-M   'P 1'
#
loop_
_entity.id
_entity.type
_entity.pdbx_description
1 polymer ?
#
loop_
_entity_poly.entity_id
_entity_poly.type
_entity_poly.pdbx_seq_one_letter_code
_entity_poly.pdbx_strand_id
1 'polypeptide(L)'
;GKWIFLANCHLSLSWMPDLEKIVENLSIEKVHPQFRLWLSSSPSPQFPISILQSGIKITTEPPKGIKANMKRLYAIIDEQDFAEKSRQARPEKYKRLLFCLCFFHSLLLERKKFLQLGFNINYSFNDSDFETSNLIMGNLLREQDMTPWKAMKFIISKINYGGHVTDTRDMRVLNTYIEDLFKEDVIDPQVQYFKLTKLPNYYIPRDGTLNEYKNAVATVLPNSDHPEAFGQHTNAEVASQIREARMLFETLLSL
;
A
#
# COMPACT_ATOMS: atom_id res chain seq x y z
N GLY A 1 4.16 14.67 34.12
CA GLY A 1 4.10 15.23 32.76
C GLY A 1 3.25 14.33 31.89
N LYS A 2 2.49 14.86 30.93
CA LYS A 2 1.63 14.07 30.04
C LYS A 2 2.03 14.28 28.58
N TRP A 3 1.56 13.40 27.70
CA TRP A 3 1.78 13.51 26.27
C TRP A 3 0.54 14.13 25.64
N ILE A 4 0.75 15.13 24.79
CA ILE A 4 -0.30 15.76 23.98
C ILE A 4 -0.02 15.38 22.54
N PHE A 5 -1.03 14.83 21.85
CA PHE A 5 -0.96 14.50 20.44
C PHE A 5 -1.96 15.35 19.67
N LEU A 6 -1.46 16.22 18.78
CA LEU A 6 -2.28 16.99 17.85
C LEU A 6 -2.21 16.32 16.48
N ALA A 7 -3.32 15.69 16.10
CA ALA A 7 -3.41 15.00 14.82
C ALA A 7 -3.80 15.95 13.69
N ASN A 8 -3.29 15.68 12.48
CA ASN A 8 -3.70 16.33 11.23
C ASN A 8 -3.56 17.86 11.23
N CYS A 9 -2.46 18.39 11.75
CA CYS A 9 -2.23 19.83 11.91
C CYS A 9 -2.32 20.62 10.59
N HIS A 10 -1.96 20.01 9.45
CA HIS A 10 -2.15 20.58 8.11
C HIS A 10 -3.61 20.92 7.76
N LEU A 11 -4.61 20.38 8.46
CA LEU A 11 -6.02 20.75 8.30
C LEU A 11 -6.41 22.02 9.07
N SER A 12 -5.51 22.56 9.90
CA SER A 12 -5.75 23.74 10.74
C SER A 12 -4.58 24.71 10.70
N LEU A 13 -4.04 24.96 9.50
CA LEU A 13 -2.89 25.86 9.28
C LEU A 13 -3.11 27.27 9.81
N SER A 14 -4.35 27.77 9.81
CA SER A 14 -4.70 29.08 10.36
C SER A 14 -4.47 29.21 11.87
N TRP A 15 -4.50 28.10 12.61
CA TRP A 15 -4.28 28.07 14.06
C TRP A 15 -2.81 27.83 14.44
N MET A 16 -2.01 27.34 13.51
CA MET A 16 -0.61 27.00 13.77
C MET A 16 0.26 28.17 14.28
N PRO A 17 0.04 29.46 13.89
CA PRO A 17 0.75 30.58 14.48
C PRO A 17 0.46 30.79 15.98
N ASP A 18 -0.72 30.41 16.45
CA ASP A 18 -1.04 30.47 17.88
C ASP A 18 -0.36 29.32 18.64
N LEU A 19 -0.31 28.13 18.03
CA LEU A 19 0.48 27.02 18.57
C LEU A 19 1.97 27.37 18.66
N GLU A 20 2.52 28.04 17.66
CA GLU A 20 3.90 28.53 17.65
C GLU A 20 4.17 29.42 18.87
N LYS A 21 3.33 30.43 19.11
CA LYS A 21 3.44 31.28 20.31
C LYS A 21 3.33 30.48 21.60
N ILE A 22 2.46 29.46 21.66
CA ILE A 22 2.35 28.60 22.84
C ILE A 22 3.68 27.87 23.07
N VAL A 23 4.25 27.27 22.02
CA VAL A 23 5.51 26.52 22.08
C VAL A 23 6.69 27.41 22.46
N GLU A 24 6.79 28.62 21.90
CA GLU A 24 7.85 29.59 22.25
C GLU A 24 7.81 30.01 23.72
N ASN A 25 6.61 30.07 24.32
CA ASN A 25 6.43 30.42 25.72
C ASN A 25 6.63 29.23 26.68
N LEU A 26 6.84 28.01 26.18
CA LEU A 26 7.16 26.85 27.02
C LEU A 26 8.61 26.94 27.53
N SER A 27 8.78 27.49 28.73
CA SER A 27 10.08 27.49 29.42
C SER A 27 10.45 26.07 29.87
N ILE A 28 11.60 25.58 29.39
CA ILE A 28 12.14 24.23 29.71
C ILE A 28 12.23 24.00 31.22
N GLU A 29 12.53 25.03 32.01
CA GLU A 29 12.64 24.95 33.48
C GLU A 29 11.29 24.77 34.18
N LYS A 30 10.20 25.23 33.57
CA LYS A 30 8.83 25.13 34.13
C LYS A 30 8.09 23.90 33.62
N VAL A 31 8.56 23.28 32.54
CA VAL A 31 7.92 22.12 31.93
C VAL A 31 8.39 20.84 32.59
N HIS A 32 7.43 19.97 32.93
CA HIS A 32 7.75 18.68 33.53
C HIS A 32 8.60 17.81 32.58
N PRO A 33 9.71 17.17 33.03
CA PRO A 33 10.66 16.46 32.14
C PRO A 33 10.06 15.36 31.24
N GLN A 34 9.00 14.69 31.70
CA GLN A 34 8.25 13.68 30.92
C GLN A 34 7.16 14.23 29.98
N PHE A 35 6.95 15.55 29.90
CA PHE A 35 6.01 16.14 28.95
C PHE A 35 6.50 15.96 27.50
N ARG A 36 5.59 15.62 26.58
CA ARG A 36 5.89 15.55 25.14
C ARG A 36 4.72 16.16 24.37
N LEU A 37 5.04 17.04 23.42
CA LEU A 37 4.10 17.51 22.40
C LEU A 37 4.41 16.79 21.10
N TRP A 38 3.44 16.05 20.58
CA TRP A 38 3.51 15.33 19.32
C TRP A 38 2.54 15.97 18.33
N LEU A 39 3.03 16.23 17.11
CA LEU A 39 2.24 16.79 16.02
C LEU A 39 2.28 15.80 14.86
N SER A 40 1.12 15.42 14.31
CA SER A 40 1.05 14.76 13.01
C SER A 40 0.58 15.75 11.94
N SER A 41 1.27 15.78 10.81
CA SER A 41 0.94 16.68 9.71
C SER A 41 1.48 16.17 8.38
N SER A 42 0.74 16.39 7.31
CA SER A 42 1.31 16.37 5.96
C SER A 42 2.22 17.59 5.77
N PRO A 43 3.28 17.51 4.95
CA PRO A 43 4.12 18.67 4.63
C PRO A 43 3.29 19.81 4.04
N SER A 44 3.50 21.03 4.52
CA SER A 44 2.85 22.24 4.00
C SER A 44 3.81 23.43 4.09
N PRO A 45 3.90 24.27 3.04
CA PRO A 45 4.73 25.47 3.07
C PRO A 45 4.23 26.52 4.07
N GLN A 46 2.97 26.42 4.51
CA GLN A 46 2.37 27.32 5.50
C GLN A 46 2.58 26.84 6.94
N PHE A 47 3.18 25.66 7.14
CA PHE A 47 3.45 25.15 8.48
C PHE A 47 4.56 25.98 9.14
N PRO A 48 4.43 26.40 10.42
CA PRO A 48 5.41 27.28 11.06
C PRO A 48 6.82 26.69 11.10
N ILE A 49 7.77 27.46 10.57
CA ILE A 49 9.18 27.05 10.46
C ILE A 49 9.81 26.91 11.84
N SER A 50 9.46 27.76 12.80
CA SER A 50 9.97 27.71 14.18
C SER A 50 9.69 26.38 14.87
N ILE A 51 8.45 25.86 14.73
CA ILE A 51 8.05 24.54 15.25
C ILE A 51 8.88 23.44 14.57
N LEU A 52 9.07 23.53 13.25
CA LEU A 52 9.88 22.55 12.50
C LEU A 52 11.36 22.61 12.86
N GLN A 53 11.90 23.78 13.19
CA GLN A 53 13.30 23.95 13.60
C GLN A 53 13.52 23.49 15.04
N SER A 54 12.56 23.75 15.93
CA SER A 54 12.65 23.42 17.36
C SER A 54 12.27 21.97 17.69
N GLY A 55 11.49 21.33 16.81
CA GLY A 55 10.99 19.96 16.98
C GLY A 55 11.88 18.88 16.34
N ILE A 56 11.74 17.66 16.85
CA ILE A 56 12.26 16.46 16.19
C ILE A 56 11.29 16.05 15.08
N LYS A 57 11.78 15.98 13.85
CA LYS A 57 11.00 15.59 12.68
C LYS A 57 11.18 14.09 12.43
N ILE A 58 10.08 13.36 12.39
CA ILE A 58 10.04 11.93 12.06
C ILE A 58 9.10 11.78 10.88
N THR A 59 9.62 11.22 9.79
CA THR A 59 8.84 10.96 8.57
C THR A 59 8.52 9.48 8.49
N THR A 60 7.23 9.14 8.39
CA THR A 60 6.77 7.78 8.12
C THR A 60 6.43 7.66 6.64
N GLU A 61 7.28 6.98 5.86
CA GLU A 61 6.96 6.65 4.47
C GLU A 61 6.37 5.24 4.38
N PRO A 62 5.42 4.99 3.45
CA PRO A 62 5.00 3.64 3.12
C PRO A 62 6.20 2.77 2.71
N PRO A 63 6.18 1.46 2.99
CA PRO A 63 7.24 0.58 2.57
C PRO A 63 7.39 0.59 1.04
N LYS A 64 8.63 0.61 0.56
CA LYS A 64 8.96 0.56 -0.87
C LYS A 64 9.18 -0.89 -1.31
N GLY A 65 8.66 -1.21 -2.48
CA GLY A 65 8.73 -2.52 -3.12
C GLY A 65 7.56 -3.46 -2.80
N ILE A 66 7.30 -4.39 -3.72
CA ILE A 66 6.20 -5.35 -3.65
C ILE A 66 6.34 -6.22 -2.40
N LYS A 67 7.55 -6.74 -2.16
CA LYS A 67 7.84 -7.59 -0.99
C LYS A 67 7.49 -6.90 0.32
N ALA A 68 7.89 -5.64 0.47
CA ALA A 68 7.70 -4.91 1.72
C ALA A 68 6.21 -4.59 1.95
N ASN A 69 5.48 -4.23 0.88
CA ASN A 69 4.03 -4.05 0.95
C ASN A 69 3.29 -5.35 1.26
N MET A 70 3.63 -6.48 0.61
CA MET A 70 3.02 -7.77 0.92
C MET A 70 3.31 -8.21 2.36
N LYS A 71 4.54 -8.02 2.87
CA LYS A 71 4.84 -8.30 4.29
C LYS A 71 3.95 -7.49 5.22
N ARG A 72 3.75 -6.20 4.94
CA ARG A 72 2.89 -5.32 5.71
C ARG A 72 1.44 -5.81 5.69
N LEU A 73 0.89 -6.11 4.51
CA LEU A 73 -0.47 -6.64 4.37
C LEU A 73 -0.66 -7.94 5.15
N TYR A 74 0.27 -8.89 5.02
CA TYR A 74 0.17 -10.14 5.78
C TYR A 74 0.37 -9.96 7.29
N ALA A 75 1.05 -8.90 7.73
CA ALA A 75 1.20 -8.59 9.15
C ALA A 75 -0.09 -8.02 9.78
N ILE A 76 -0.90 -7.28 9.00
CA ILE A 76 -2.17 -6.72 9.49
C ILE A 76 -3.34 -7.71 9.44
N ILE A 77 -3.24 -8.79 8.66
CA ILE A 77 -4.27 -9.83 8.60
C ILE A 77 -4.32 -10.59 9.92
N ASP A 78 -5.50 -10.59 10.54
CA ASP A 78 -5.76 -11.35 11.75
C ASP A 78 -5.80 -12.87 11.48
N GLU A 79 -5.20 -13.64 12.38
CA GLU A 79 -5.07 -15.09 12.22
C GLU A 79 -6.41 -15.83 12.37
N GLN A 80 -7.29 -15.35 13.25
CA GLN A 80 -8.61 -15.94 13.45
C GLN A 80 -9.51 -15.64 12.25
N ASP A 81 -9.55 -14.40 11.79
CA ASP A 81 -10.29 -13.97 10.59
C ASP A 81 -9.81 -14.72 9.34
N PHE A 82 -8.50 -14.88 9.17
CA PHE A 82 -7.93 -15.67 8.07
C PHE A 82 -8.39 -17.13 8.12
N ALA A 83 -8.32 -17.76 9.30
CA ALA A 83 -8.72 -19.15 9.48
C ALA A 83 -10.24 -19.35 9.27
N GLU A 84 -11.06 -18.42 9.74
CA GLU A 84 -12.51 -18.44 9.58
C GLU A 84 -12.91 -18.28 8.11
N LYS A 85 -12.42 -17.23 7.44
CA LYS A 85 -12.69 -17.01 6.01
C LYS A 85 -12.19 -18.17 5.17
N SER A 86 -11.00 -18.68 5.46
CA SER A 86 -10.48 -19.87 4.78
C SER A 86 -11.42 -21.07 4.93
N ARG A 87 -12.02 -21.29 6.11
CA ARG A 87 -12.94 -22.42 6.33
C ARG A 87 -14.26 -22.22 5.59
N GLN A 88 -14.81 -21.01 5.62
CA GLN A 88 -16.13 -20.69 5.05
C GLN A 88 -16.11 -20.52 3.53
N ALA A 89 -15.01 -20.05 2.95
CA ALA A 89 -14.90 -19.64 1.56
C ALA A 89 -14.08 -20.60 0.69
N ARG A 90 -14.06 -21.91 1.05
CA ARG A 90 -13.26 -22.98 0.45
C ARG A 90 -11.74 -22.68 0.56
N PRO A 91 -11.00 -23.38 1.43
CA PRO A 91 -9.66 -22.98 1.85
C PRO A 91 -8.71 -22.60 0.71
N GLU A 92 -8.61 -23.45 -0.31
CA GLU A 92 -7.68 -23.27 -1.43
C GLU A 92 -8.03 -22.03 -2.28
N LYS A 93 -9.32 -21.78 -2.52
CA LYS A 93 -9.77 -20.64 -3.33
C LYS A 93 -9.47 -19.32 -2.62
N TYR A 94 -9.89 -19.21 -1.36
CA TYR A 94 -9.72 -17.99 -0.58
C TYR A 94 -8.24 -17.61 -0.41
N LYS A 95 -7.39 -18.57 0.01
CA LYS A 95 -5.98 -18.30 0.28
C LYS A 95 -5.22 -17.86 -0.97
N ARG A 96 -5.42 -18.53 -2.10
CA ARG A 96 -4.78 -18.19 -3.39
C ARG A 96 -5.25 -16.82 -3.90
N LEU A 97 -6.55 -16.53 -3.82
CA LEU A 97 -7.08 -15.22 -4.23
C LEU A 97 -6.68 -14.09 -3.28
N LEU A 98 -6.53 -14.34 -1.99
CA LEU A 98 -5.98 -13.38 -1.04
C LEU A 98 -4.54 -13.03 -1.37
N PHE A 99 -3.71 -14.01 -1.78
CA PHE A 99 -2.36 -13.75 -2.26
C PHE A 99 -2.37 -12.85 -3.52
N CYS A 100 -3.24 -13.15 -4.49
CA CYS A 100 -3.45 -12.30 -5.66
C CYS A 100 -3.90 -10.89 -5.29
N LEU A 101 -4.81 -10.73 -4.33
CA LEU A 101 -5.28 -9.43 -3.86
C LEU A 101 -4.17 -8.63 -3.17
N CYS A 102 -3.35 -9.28 -2.33
CA CYS A 102 -2.20 -8.65 -1.70
C CYS A 102 -1.17 -8.18 -2.73
N PHE A 103 -0.90 -9.02 -3.74
CA PHE A 103 -0.01 -8.69 -4.84
C PHE A 103 -0.56 -7.55 -5.69
N PHE A 104 -1.85 -7.61 -6.05
CA PHE A 104 -2.57 -6.55 -6.77
C PHE A 104 -2.46 -5.20 -6.05
N HIS A 105 -2.80 -5.15 -4.77
CA HIS A 105 -2.68 -3.93 -3.96
C HIS A 105 -1.23 -3.40 -3.96
N SER A 106 -0.26 -4.29 -3.77
CA SER A 106 1.16 -3.93 -3.77
C SER A 106 1.64 -3.40 -5.13
N LEU A 107 1.17 -3.97 -6.25
CA LEU A 107 1.46 -3.46 -7.58
C LEU A 107 0.94 -2.03 -7.76
N LEU A 108 -0.28 -1.75 -7.32
CA LEU A 108 -0.88 -0.42 -7.46
C LEU A 108 -0.14 0.63 -6.64
N LEU A 109 0.22 0.30 -5.39
CA LEU A 109 0.99 1.19 -4.52
C LEU A 109 2.36 1.52 -5.11
N GLU A 110 3.06 0.53 -5.65
CA GLU A 110 4.44 0.69 -6.13
C GLU A 110 4.53 1.17 -7.56
N ARG A 111 3.47 1.01 -8.36
CA ARG A 111 3.45 1.48 -9.76
C ARG A 111 3.62 3.00 -9.88
N LYS A 112 3.30 3.77 -8.83
CA LYS A 112 3.59 5.21 -8.76
C LYS A 112 5.08 5.54 -8.94
N LYS A 113 5.98 4.58 -8.65
CA LYS A 113 7.43 4.68 -8.90
C LYS A 113 7.73 5.06 -10.35
N PHE A 114 6.93 4.56 -11.31
CA PHE A 114 7.11 4.85 -12.74
C PHE A 114 6.48 6.19 -13.17
N LEU A 115 5.95 6.97 -12.23
CA LEU A 115 5.38 8.29 -12.47
C LEU A 115 4.34 8.21 -13.61
N GLN A 116 4.42 9.12 -14.59
CA GLN A 116 3.53 9.18 -15.76
C GLN A 116 3.58 7.94 -16.66
N LEU A 117 4.62 7.09 -16.55
CA LEU A 117 4.67 5.80 -17.25
C LEU A 117 3.91 4.71 -16.47
N GLY A 118 3.72 4.90 -15.16
CA GLY A 118 2.93 4.02 -14.30
C GLY A 118 1.45 4.33 -14.39
N PHE A 119 1.08 5.52 -13.92
CA PHE A 119 -0.26 6.10 -13.98
C PHE A 119 -0.17 7.55 -14.42
N ASN A 120 -1.18 8.03 -15.14
CA ASN A 120 -1.26 9.44 -15.54
C ASN A 120 -1.48 10.35 -14.33
N ILE A 121 -2.25 9.89 -13.35
CA ILE A 121 -2.55 10.60 -12.09
C ILE A 121 -2.07 9.77 -10.90
N ASN A 122 -1.56 10.44 -9.86
CA ASN A 122 -1.15 9.76 -8.63
C ASN A 122 -2.37 9.52 -7.73
N TYR A 123 -2.84 8.27 -7.68
CA TYR A 123 -3.99 7.86 -6.86
C TYR A 123 -3.56 7.39 -5.47
N SER A 124 -4.37 7.71 -4.47
CA SER A 124 -4.12 7.37 -3.07
C SER A 124 -4.84 6.09 -2.65
N PHE A 125 -4.41 4.95 -3.18
CA PHE A 125 -4.87 3.64 -2.71
C PHE A 125 -4.44 3.40 -1.26
N ASN A 126 -5.32 2.83 -0.45
CA ASN A 126 -5.12 2.67 0.98
C ASN A 126 -5.60 1.31 1.51
N ASP A 127 -5.37 1.07 2.80
CA ASP A 127 -5.69 -0.21 3.44
C ASP A 127 -7.19 -0.53 3.45
N SER A 128 -8.05 0.49 3.52
CA SER A 128 -9.51 0.27 3.47
C SER A 128 -9.96 -0.27 2.12
N ASP A 129 -9.29 0.10 1.01
CA ASP A 129 -9.56 -0.48 -0.32
C ASP A 129 -9.23 -1.99 -0.33
N PHE A 130 -8.13 -2.38 0.31
CA PHE A 130 -7.71 -3.77 0.46
C PHE A 130 -8.65 -4.56 1.39
N GLU A 131 -8.91 -4.06 2.59
CA GLU A 131 -9.75 -4.71 3.60
C GLU A 131 -11.17 -4.95 3.08
N THR A 132 -11.76 -3.93 2.45
CA THR A 132 -13.10 -4.03 1.84
C THR A 132 -13.11 -5.05 0.71
N SER A 133 -12.07 -5.07 -0.12
CA SER A 133 -11.93 -6.06 -1.20
C SER A 133 -11.78 -7.48 -0.68
N ASN A 134 -11.01 -7.69 0.39
CA ASN A 134 -10.82 -8.99 1.03
C ASN A 134 -12.13 -9.49 1.66
N LEU A 135 -12.86 -8.61 2.36
CA LEU A 135 -14.16 -8.90 2.95
C LEU A 135 -15.17 -9.35 1.90
N ILE A 136 -15.34 -8.55 0.84
CA ILE A 136 -16.31 -8.86 -0.22
C ILE A 136 -15.92 -10.14 -0.97
N MET A 137 -14.63 -10.31 -1.26
CA MET A 137 -14.13 -11.54 -1.89
C MET A 137 -14.47 -12.78 -1.04
N GLY A 138 -14.24 -12.72 0.27
CA GLY A 138 -14.60 -13.81 1.20
C GLY A 138 -16.10 -14.11 1.21
N ASN A 139 -16.94 -13.06 1.26
CA ASN A 139 -18.40 -13.21 1.24
C ASN A 139 -18.89 -13.86 -0.07
N LEU A 140 -18.41 -13.37 -1.21
CA LEU A 140 -18.77 -13.90 -2.53
C LEU A 140 -18.39 -15.37 -2.71
N LEU A 141 -17.20 -15.75 -2.23
CA LEU A 141 -16.72 -17.14 -2.30
C LEU A 141 -17.48 -18.09 -1.37
N ARG A 142 -18.02 -17.59 -0.26
CA ARG A 142 -18.85 -18.35 0.68
C ARG A 142 -20.27 -18.56 0.17
N GLU A 143 -20.86 -17.54 -0.44
CA GLU A 143 -22.28 -17.54 -0.84
C GLU A 143 -22.54 -18.24 -2.17
N GLN A 144 -21.54 -18.36 -3.05
CA GLN A 144 -21.72 -18.83 -4.41
C GLN A 144 -21.01 -20.16 -4.66
N ASP A 145 -21.73 -21.12 -5.25
CA ASP A 145 -21.16 -22.41 -5.60
C ASP A 145 -20.12 -22.32 -6.72
N MET A 146 -20.36 -21.46 -7.71
CA MET A 146 -19.38 -21.13 -8.74
C MET A 146 -18.67 -19.82 -8.37
N THR A 147 -17.38 -19.73 -8.66
CA THR A 147 -16.61 -18.51 -8.38
C THR A 147 -17.15 -17.34 -9.22
N PRO A 148 -17.67 -16.25 -8.62
CA PRO A 148 -18.35 -15.19 -9.36
C PRO A 148 -17.35 -14.17 -9.93
N TRP A 149 -16.50 -14.61 -10.87
CA TRP A 149 -15.38 -13.80 -11.40
C TRP A 149 -15.77 -12.41 -11.88
N LYS A 150 -16.86 -12.31 -12.65
CA LYS A 150 -17.33 -11.03 -13.19
C LYS A 150 -17.68 -10.05 -12.07
N ALA A 151 -18.42 -10.49 -11.06
CA ALA A 151 -18.82 -9.67 -9.93
C ALA A 151 -17.60 -9.27 -9.08
N MET A 152 -16.72 -10.24 -8.78
CA MET A 152 -15.52 -10.01 -7.99
C MET A 152 -14.57 -9.00 -8.65
N LYS A 153 -14.26 -9.20 -9.93
CA LYS A 153 -13.43 -8.27 -10.70
C LYS A 153 -14.05 -6.90 -10.83
N PHE A 154 -15.37 -6.82 -11.05
CA PHE A 154 -16.07 -5.55 -11.14
C PHE A 154 -16.01 -4.78 -9.82
N ILE A 155 -16.33 -5.42 -8.70
CA ILE A 155 -16.34 -4.75 -7.40
C ILE A 155 -14.92 -4.30 -7.02
N ILE A 156 -13.91 -5.17 -7.15
CA ILE A 156 -12.54 -4.82 -6.78
C ILE A 156 -12.01 -3.71 -7.70
N SER A 157 -12.08 -3.88 -9.03
CA SER A 157 -11.44 -2.96 -9.96
C SER A 157 -12.25 -1.69 -10.24
N LYS A 158 -13.60 -1.75 -10.34
CA LYS A 158 -14.42 -0.59 -10.72
C LYS A 158 -14.95 0.18 -9.52
N ILE A 159 -15.22 -0.50 -8.41
CA ILE A 159 -15.84 0.13 -7.23
C ILE A 159 -14.76 0.49 -6.22
N ASN A 160 -14.08 -0.51 -5.66
CA ASN A 160 -13.16 -0.29 -4.54
C ASN A 160 -11.94 0.52 -4.96
N TYR A 161 -11.17 0.03 -5.95
CA TYR A 161 -10.00 0.76 -6.43
C TYR A 161 -10.38 1.79 -7.51
N GLY A 162 -11.33 1.45 -8.38
CA GLY A 162 -11.76 2.31 -9.48
C GLY A 162 -12.43 3.61 -9.03
N GLY A 163 -12.99 3.66 -7.81
CA GLY A 163 -13.54 4.89 -7.24
C GLY A 163 -12.53 6.03 -7.10
N HIS A 164 -11.23 5.71 -7.04
CA HIS A 164 -10.15 6.71 -7.02
C HIS A 164 -9.74 7.17 -8.41
N VAL A 165 -9.99 6.36 -9.44
CA VAL A 165 -9.34 6.47 -10.74
C VAL A 165 -10.24 7.19 -11.74
N THR A 166 -9.81 8.38 -12.17
CA THR A 166 -10.57 9.25 -13.05
C THR A 166 -10.16 9.15 -14.52
N ASP A 167 -8.92 8.76 -14.80
CA ASP A 167 -8.43 8.60 -16.17
C ASP A 167 -8.78 7.22 -16.76
N THR A 168 -9.25 7.23 -18.02
CA THR A 168 -9.70 6.01 -18.70
C THR A 168 -8.55 5.04 -19.03
N ARG A 169 -7.33 5.54 -19.27
CA ARG A 169 -6.17 4.69 -19.56
C ARG A 169 -5.65 4.07 -18.26
N ASP A 170 -5.64 4.82 -17.17
CA ASP A 170 -5.32 4.30 -15.84
C ASP A 170 -6.34 3.22 -15.40
N MET A 171 -7.64 3.44 -15.67
CA MET A 171 -8.66 2.40 -15.44
C MET A 171 -8.41 1.13 -16.26
N ARG A 172 -7.88 1.26 -17.48
CA ARG A 172 -7.51 0.11 -18.30
C ARG A 172 -6.34 -0.68 -17.67
N VAL A 173 -5.35 0.01 -17.11
CA VAL A 173 -4.24 -0.64 -16.39
C VAL A 173 -4.77 -1.43 -15.19
N LEU A 174 -5.59 -0.80 -14.36
CA LEU A 174 -6.21 -1.43 -13.19
C LEU A 174 -7.00 -2.69 -13.58
N ASN A 175 -7.83 -2.58 -14.61
CA ASN A 175 -8.57 -3.70 -15.16
C ASN A 175 -7.65 -4.82 -15.69
N THR A 176 -6.55 -4.48 -16.35
CA THR A 176 -5.65 -5.50 -16.91
C THR A 176 -5.05 -6.35 -15.80
N TYR A 177 -4.58 -5.71 -14.72
CA TYR A 177 -4.07 -6.45 -13.57
C TYR A 177 -5.11 -7.35 -12.92
N ILE A 178 -6.35 -6.87 -12.75
CA ILE A 178 -7.37 -7.71 -12.11
C ILE A 178 -7.77 -8.90 -12.99
N GLU A 179 -7.77 -8.74 -14.32
CA GLU A 179 -8.08 -9.82 -15.27
C GLU A 179 -6.99 -10.89 -15.27
N ASP A 180 -5.72 -10.49 -15.19
CA ASP A 180 -4.59 -11.43 -15.14
C ASP A 180 -4.51 -12.20 -13.81
N LEU A 181 -4.92 -11.57 -12.71
CA LEU A 181 -4.79 -12.11 -11.35
C LEU A 181 -6.05 -12.85 -10.85
N PHE A 182 -7.23 -12.62 -11.43
CA PHE A 182 -8.50 -13.22 -11.00
C PHE A 182 -9.14 -14.01 -12.16
N LYS A 183 -8.67 -15.25 -12.34
CA LYS A 183 -9.12 -16.18 -13.38
C LYS A 183 -9.10 -17.64 -12.88
N GLU A 184 -9.75 -18.55 -13.59
CA GLU A 184 -9.88 -19.95 -13.17
C GLU A 184 -8.54 -20.65 -12.91
N ASP A 185 -7.53 -20.42 -13.76
CA ASP A 185 -6.18 -20.99 -13.61
C ASP A 185 -5.55 -20.72 -12.22
N VAL A 186 -5.94 -19.61 -11.59
CA VAL A 186 -5.40 -19.18 -10.29
C VAL A 186 -5.90 -20.06 -9.16
N ILE A 187 -7.05 -20.73 -9.31
CA ILE A 187 -7.62 -21.62 -8.30
C ILE A 187 -7.63 -23.09 -8.74
N ASP A 188 -7.03 -23.41 -9.89
CA ASP A 188 -6.91 -24.77 -10.38
C ASP A 188 -6.01 -25.60 -9.43
N PRO A 189 -6.52 -26.67 -8.80
CA PRO A 189 -5.76 -27.50 -7.87
C PRO A 189 -4.58 -28.23 -8.53
N GLN A 190 -4.57 -28.37 -9.86
CA GLN A 190 -3.44 -28.96 -10.60
C GLN A 190 -2.25 -27.98 -10.70
N VAL A 191 -2.50 -26.69 -10.53
CA VAL A 191 -1.48 -25.64 -10.60
C VAL A 191 -0.88 -25.43 -9.21
N GLN A 192 0.26 -26.06 -8.95
CA GLN A 192 0.95 -25.95 -7.67
C GLN A 192 1.63 -24.58 -7.46
N TYR A 193 2.12 -23.96 -8.53
CA TYR A 193 2.82 -22.67 -8.50
C TYR A 193 2.31 -21.79 -9.62
N PHE A 194 1.22 -21.07 -9.36
CA PHE A 194 0.70 -20.10 -10.33
C PHE A 194 1.63 -18.89 -10.38
N LYS A 195 2.22 -18.62 -11.55
CA LYS A 195 3.07 -17.46 -11.77
C LYS A 195 2.22 -16.21 -11.92
N LEU A 196 2.47 -15.21 -11.09
CA LEU A 196 1.80 -13.90 -11.11
C LEU A 196 2.39 -12.99 -12.19
N THR A 197 3.63 -13.26 -12.60
CA THR A 197 4.33 -12.51 -13.65
C THR A 197 5.16 -13.48 -14.49
N LYS A 198 5.82 -12.99 -15.55
CA LYS A 198 6.77 -13.81 -16.33
C LYS A 198 8.05 -14.17 -15.55
N LEU A 199 8.33 -13.46 -14.47
CA LEU A 199 9.51 -13.64 -13.65
C LEU A 199 9.38 -14.85 -12.71
N PRO A 200 10.49 -15.56 -12.42
CA PRO A 200 10.45 -16.83 -11.68
C PRO A 200 10.07 -16.68 -10.21
N ASN A 201 10.32 -15.52 -9.59
CA ASN A 201 10.17 -15.32 -8.15
C ASN A 201 8.79 -14.79 -7.73
N TYR A 202 7.88 -14.54 -8.67
CA TYR A 202 6.56 -14.00 -8.38
C TYR A 202 5.50 -15.07 -8.68
N TYR A 203 5.24 -15.91 -7.69
CA TYR A 203 4.26 -16.99 -7.79
C TYR A 203 3.49 -17.15 -6.47
N ILE A 204 2.31 -17.75 -6.55
CA ILE A 204 1.51 -18.10 -5.38
C ILE A 204 2.16 -19.31 -4.69
N PRO A 205 2.56 -19.22 -3.41
CA PRO A 205 3.16 -20.34 -2.70
C PRO A 205 2.13 -21.46 -2.48
N ARG A 206 2.60 -22.63 -2.04
CA ARG A 206 1.71 -23.73 -1.67
C ARG A 206 0.79 -23.31 -0.51
N ASP A 207 -0.43 -23.82 -0.52
CA ASP A 207 -1.39 -23.54 0.52
C ASP A 207 -0.90 -23.99 1.90
N GLY A 208 -1.09 -23.11 2.87
CA GLY A 208 -0.64 -23.32 4.24
C GLY A 208 -1.36 -22.39 5.23
N THR A 209 -0.77 -22.29 6.41
CA THR A 209 -1.11 -21.35 7.47
C THR A 209 -0.73 -19.91 7.08
N LEU A 210 -1.28 -18.93 7.80
CA LEU A 210 -0.92 -17.53 7.61
C LEU A 210 0.59 -17.29 7.78
N ASN A 211 1.23 -18.00 8.72
CA ASN A 211 2.67 -17.91 8.95
C ASN A 211 3.50 -18.49 7.80
N GLU A 212 3.04 -19.57 7.15
CA GLU A 212 3.71 -20.10 5.95
C GLU A 212 3.64 -19.10 4.79
N TYR A 213 2.50 -18.43 4.61
CA TYR A 213 2.36 -17.32 3.66
C TYR A 213 3.30 -16.14 3.98
N LYS A 214 3.36 -15.71 5.26
CA LYS A 214 4.31 -14.67 5.73
C LYS A 214 5.77 -15.05 5.41
N ASN A 215 6.14 -16.30 5.69
CA ASN A 215 7.49 -16.82 5.42
C ASN A 215 7.79 -16.90 3.92
N ALA A 216 6.83 -17.34 3.10
CA ALA A 216 6.98 -17.39 1.65
C ALA A 216 7.21 -15.99 1.05
N VAL A 217 6.41 -15.00 1.45
CA VAL A 217 6.61 -13.59 1.04
C VAL A 217 8.00 -13.10 1.46
N ALA A 218 8.47 -13.47 2.65
CA ALA A 218 9.77 -13.05 3.15
C ALA A 218 10.97 -13.67 2.43
N THR A 219 10.83 -14.90 1.94
CA THR A 219 11.93 -15.71 1.40
C THR A 219 11.97 -15.72 -0.12
N VAL A 220 10.81 -15.80 -0.77
CA VAL A 220 10.71 -16.00 -2.23
C VAL A 220 10.79 -14.67 -2.99
N LEU A 221 10.07 -13.64 -2.53
CA LEU A 221 10.04 -12.36 -3.25
C LEU A 221 11.41 -11.65 -3.18
N PRO A 222 11.85 -11.01 -4.28
CA PRO A 222 13.11 -10.29 -4.31
C PRO A 222 13.03 -9.00 -3.47
N ASN A 223 14.19 -8.52 -3.01
CA ASN A 223 14.28 -7.25 -2.27
C ASN A 223 14.20 -6.02 -3.20
N SER A 224 14.49 -6.21 -4.48
CA SER A 224 14.41 -5.16 -5.50
C SER A 224 13.52 -5.67 -6.63
N ASP A 225 12.49 -4.90 -6.95
CA ASP A 225 11.52 -5.31 -7.97
C ASP A 225 12.03 -4.99 -9.37
N HIS A 226 12.02 -6.00 -10.24
CA HIS A 226 12.28 -5.79 -11.66
C HIS A 226 11.06 -5.10 -12.31
N PRO A 227 11.23 -4.16 -13.26
CA PRO A 227 10.11 -3.42 -13.87
C PRO A 227 9.06 -4.33 -14.52
N GLU A 228 9.49 -5.47 -15.05
CA GLU A 228 8.59 -6.48 -15.63
C GLU A 228 7.64 -7.10 -14.60
N ALA A 229 7.94 -7.06 -13.29
CA ALA A 229 6.99 -7.45 -12.25
C ALA A 229 5.70 -6.59 -12.28
N PHE A 230 5.82 -5.36 -12.79
CA PHE A 230 4.72 -4.43 -13.01
C PHE A 230 4.22 -4.43 -14.46
N GLY A 231 4.72 -5.32 -15.32
CA GLY A 231 4.46 -5.27 -16.76
C GLY A 231 5.07 -4.04 -17.45
N GLN A 232 6.13 -3.47 -16.88
CA GLN A 232 6.84 -2.31 -17.45
C GLN A 232 8.12 -2.74 -18.18
N HIS A 233 8.50 -1.94 -19.17
CA HIS A 233 9.81 -2.05 -19.81
C HIS A 233 10.91 -1.46 -18.92
N THR A 234 12.14 -1.95 -19.03
CA THR A 234 13.30 -1.47 -18.24
C THR A 234 13.56 0.04 -18.38
N ASN A 235 13.24 0.62 -19.54
CA ASN A 235 13.31 2.08 -19.74
C ASN A 235 12.43 2.89 -18.78
N ALA A 236 11.32 2.34 -18.27
CA ALA A 236 10.49 3.04 -17.30
C ALA A 236 11.21 3.24 -15.96
N GLU A 237 12.01 2.26 -15.57
CA GLU A 237 12.87 2.34 -14.39
C GLU A 237 13.97 3.38 -14.58
N VAL A 238 14.64 3.36 -15.73
CA VAL A 238 15.67 4.36 -16.06
C VAL A 238 15.10 5.78 -15.99
N ALA A 239 13.92 6.01 -16.59
CA ALA A 239 13.26 7.30 -16.56
C ALA A 239 12.87 7.74 -15.13
N SER A 240 12.41 6.81 -14.30
CA SER A 240 12.11 7.04 -12.89
C SER A 240 13.36 7.44 -12.11
N GLN A 241 14.43 6.65 -12.21
CA GLN A 241 15.71 6.91 -11.52
C GLN A 241 16.34 8.24 -11.93
N ILE A 242 16.28 8.60 -13.21
CA ILE A 242 16.75 9.92 -13.68
C ILE A 242 15.97 11.05 -13.00
N ARG A 243 14.65 10.91 -12.82
CA ARG A 243 13.84 11.95 -12.18
C ARG A 243 14.09 12.04 -10.68
N GLU A 244 14.22 10.91 -9.99
CA GLU A 244 14.63 10.89 -8.58
C GLU A 244 16.00 11.54 -8.38
N ALA A 245 16.98 11.22 -9.24
CA ALA A 245 18.30 11.83 -9.19
C ALA A 245 18.24 13.35 -9.42
N ARG A 246 17.43 13.82 -10.37
CA ARG A 246 17.23 15.27 -10.59
C ARG A 246 16.62 15.96 -9.39
N MET A 247 15.57 15.38 -8.80
CA MET A 247 14.92 15.92 -7.60
C MET A 247 15.92 16.01 -6.43
N LEU A 248 16.77 14.99 -6.26
CA LEU A 248 17.84 15.02 -5.27
C LEU A 248 18.83 16.16 -5.54
N PHE A 249 19.31 16.31 -6.78
CA PHE A 249 20.24 17.38 -7.14
C PHE A 249 19.62 18.78 -6.99
N GLU A 250 18.37 18.96 -7.40
CA GLU A 250 17.63 20.22 -7.22
C GLU A 250 17.49 20.56 -5.73
N THR A 251 17.18 19.56 -4.90
CA THR A 251 17.10 19.75 -3.44
C THR A 251 18.47 20.15 -2.88
N LEU A 252 19.55 19.46 -3.27
CA LEU A 252 20.91 19.78 -2.82
C LEU A 252 21.37 21.18 -3.25
N LEU A 253 20.96 21.64 -4.44
CA LEU A 253 21.27 22.99 -4.93
C LEU A 253 20.45 24.09 -4.23
N SER A 254 19.30 23.72 -3.63
CA SER A 254 18.42 24.65 -2.91
C SER A 254 18.74 24.81 -1.42
N LEU A 255 19.61 23.93 -0.88
CA LEU A 255 20.12 23.97 0.50
C LEU A 255 21.31 24.95 0.61
#